data_AF-A0A2E7P7P7-F1
#
_entry.id   AF-A0A2E7P7P7-F1
#
_cell.length_a   1.000
_cell.length_b   1.000
_cell.length_c   1.000
_cell.angle_alpha   90.00
_cell.angle_beta   90.00
_cell.angle_gamma   90.00
#
_symmetry.space_group_name_H-M   'P 1'
#
loop_
_entity.id
_entity.type
_entity.pdbx_description
1 polymer ?
#
loop_
_entity_poly.entity_id
_entity_poly.type
_entity_poly.pdbx_seq_one_letter_code
_entity_poly.pdbx_strand_id
1 'polypeptide(L)'
;MCGTGGNDEHGTDDHIELKVFDEKGTLLARRYFAVNWYAGNSFHEALKFGSESVSYVDTSDESQYKKHLSIPPTTWDWIRARLPLF
;
A
#
# COMPACT_ATOMS: atom_id res chain seq x y z
N MET A 1 -2.09 8.59 7.37
CA MET A 1 -2.83 7.34 7.58
C MET A 1 -3.32 7.37 9.02
N CYS A 2 -4.53 6.88 9.32
CA CYS A 2 -5.07 6.81 10.68
C CYS A 2 -5.54 5.36 10.89
N GLY A 3 -4.91 4.64 11.82
CA GLY A 3 -5.22 3.24 12.15
C GLY A 3 -6.07 3.13 13.41
N THR A 4 -6.61 1.94 13.66
CA THR A 4 -7.60 1.72 14.74
C THR A 4 -6.98 1.74 16.15
N GLY A 5 -5.64 1.72 16.25
CA GLY A 5 -4.92 1.91 17.51
C GLY A 5 -5.35 0.91 18.59
N GLY A 6 -5.10 -0.37 18.34
CA GLY A 6 -5.27 -1.47 19.30
C GLY A 6 -3.94 -2.14 19.60
N ASN A 7 -3.95 -3.19 20.42
CA ASN A 7 -2.76 -3.97 20.79
C ASN A 7 -2.24 -4.85 19.63
N ASP A 8 -2.40 -4.42 18.38
CA ASP A 8 -1.98 -5.13 17.19
C ASP A 8 -0.61 -4.63 16.74
N GLU A 9 0.42 -5.24 17.33
CA GLU A 9 1.83 -5.05 16.99
C GLU A 9 2.15 -5.24 15.50
N HIS A 10 1.21 -5.74 14.70
CA HIS A 10 1.39 -6.06 13.28
C HIS A 10 0.44 -5.29 12.35
N GLY A 11 -0.44 -4.42 12.88
CA GLY A 11 -1.45 -3.69 12.09
C GLY A 11 -2.34 -4.61 11.24
N THR A 12 -2.50 -5.86 11.67
CA THR A 12 -3.15 -6.93 10.90
C THR A 12 -4.66 -6.75 10.80
N ASP A 13 -5.26 -6.00 11.74
CA ASP A 13 -6.68 -5.67 11.72
C ASP A 13 -6.99 -4.40 10.92
N ASP A 14 -5.97 -3.63 10.53
CA ASP A 14 -6.14 -2.43 9.73
C ASP A 14 -6.25 -2.77 8.24
N HIS A 15 -7.36 -2.34 7.63
CA HIS A 15 -7.61 -2.51 6.21
C HIS A 15 -7.06 -1.33 5.41
N ILE A 16 -5.73 -1.21 5.34
CA ILE A 16 -5.08 -0.12 4.61
C ILE A 16 -5.07 -0.42 3.11
N GLU A 17 -5.45 0.58 2.32
CA GLU A 17 -5.60 0.45 0.90
C GLU A 17 -4.96 1.63 0.15
N LEU A 18 -4.08 1.31 -0.80
CA LEU A 18 -3.54 2.25 -1.78
C LEU A 18 -4.25 2.05 -3.11
N LYS A 19 -5.03 3.05 -3.53
CA LYS A 19 -5.68 3.12 -4.84
C LYS A 19 -5.05 4.20 -5.72
N VAL A 20 -4.83 3.88 -6.99
CA VAL A 20 -4.40 4.83 -8.02
C VAL A 20 -5.48 4.95 -9.06
N PHE A 21 -5.85 6.19 -9.38
CA PHE A 21 -6.87 6.52 -10.37
C PHE A 21 -6.27 7.34 -11.51
N ASP A 22 -6.87 7.25 -12.69
CA ASP A 22 -6.62 8.21 -13.76
C ASP A 22 -7.42 9.52 -13.56
N GLU A 23 -7.21 10.48 -14.45
CA GLU A 23 -7.92 11.77 -14.44
C GLU A 23 -9.44 11.65 -14.60
N LYS A 24 -9.94 10.53 -15.12
CA LYS A 24 -11.36 10.24 -15.32
C LYS A 24 -11.96 9.47 -14.14
N GLY A 25 -11.16 9.12 -13.12
CA GLY A 25 -11.58 8.33 -11.97
C GLY A 25 -11.55 6.82 -12.20
N THR A 26 -10.94 6.33 -13.28
CA THR A 26 -10.78 4.90 -13.54
C THR A 26 -9.73 4.32 -12.58
N LEU A 27 -10.06 3.24 -11.87
CA LEU A 27 -9.11 2.52 -11.03
C LEU A 27 -8.02 1.86 -11.89
N LEU A 28 -6.77 2.28 -11.70
CA LEU A 28 -5.58 1.78 -12.41
C LEU A 28 -4.78 0.78 -11.58
N ALA A 29 -4.68 0.98 -10.27
CA ALA A 29 -4.00 0.06 -9.37
C ALA A 29 -4.66 0.06 -8.00
N ARG A 30 -4.60 -1.10 -7.35
CA ARG A 30 -5.05 -1.33 -5.98
C ARG A 30 -4.01 -2.17 -5.26
N ARG A 31 -3.67 -1.80 -4.03
CA ARG A 31 -2.81 -2.57 -3.13
C ARG A 31 -3.39 -2.54 -1.73
N TYR A 32 -3.29 -3.68 -1.05
CA TYR A 32 -3.48 -3.78 0.38
C TYR A 32 -2.12 -4.00 1.02
N PHE A 33 -1.89 -3.41 2.18
CA PHE A 33 -0.65 -3.56 2.92
C PHE A 33 -0.91 -3.40 4.41
N ALA A 34 -0.04 -3.99 5.22
CA ALA A 34 -0.05 -3.80 6.67
C ALA A 34 1.02 -2.78 7.08
N VAL A 35 0.85 -2.18 8.26
CA VAL A 35 1.86 -1.32 8.89
C VAL A 35 2.06 -1.75 10.33
N ASN A 36 3.25 -1.56 10.89
CA ASN A 36 3.49 -1.81 12.31
C ASN A 36 3.44 -0.48 13.07
N TRP A 37 2.39 -0.27 13.86
CA TRP A 37 2.17 0.96 14.62
C TRP A 37 3.08 1.11 15.85
N TYR A 38 3.59 0.00 16.39
CA TYR A 38 4.40 -0.03 17.61
C TYR A 38 5.88 0.19 17.33
N ALA A 39 6.37 -0.23 16.16
CA ALA A 39 7.77 -0.11 15.76
C ALA A 39 8.18 1.34 15.39
N GLY A 40 7.28 2.32 15.59
CA GLY A 40 7.53 3.73 15.38
C GLY A 40 7.60 4.12 13.90
N ASN A 41 8.09 5.34 13.65
CA ASN A 41 8.00 6.01 12.33
C ASN A 41 8.57 5.22 11.14
N SER A 42 9.44 4.25 11.36
CA SER A 42 10.03 3.44 10.29
C SER A 42 9.04 2.46 9.64
N PHE A 43 7.92 2.14 10.30
CA PHE A 43 6.98 1.11 9.84
C PHE A 43 5.56 1.63 9.55
N HIS A 44 5.30 2.93 9.75
CA HIS A 44 4.15 3.66 9.22
C HIS A 44 4.59 4.88 8.39
N GLU A 45 5.71 4.75 7.69
CA GLU A 45 6.29 5.84 6.90
C GLU A 45 5.30 6.37 5.85
N ALA A 46 5.29 7.69 5.66
CA ALA A 46 4.49 8.32 4.62
C ALA A 46 4.86 7.80 3.22
N LEU A 47 3.88 7.78 2.31
CA LEU A 47 4.12 7.44 0.92
C LEU A 47 5.20 8.34 0.33
N LYS A 48 6.20 7.73 -0.31
CA LYS A 48 7.27 8.46 -1.00
C LYS A 48 6.98 8.50 -2.49
N PHE A 49 6.82 9.69 -3.02
CA PHE A 49 6.58 9.91 -4.44
C PHE A 49 7.91 10.15 -5.15
N GLY A 50 8.27 9.25 -6.06
CA GLY A 50 9.30 9.45 -7.07
C GLY A 50 8.70 9.96 -8.38
N SER A 51 9.55 10.24 -9.36
CA SER A 51 9.12 10.70 -10.69
C SER A 51 8.24 9.68 -11.42
N GLU A 52 8.52 8.39 -11.24
CA GLU A 52 7.86 7.29 -11.96
C GLU A 52 7.37 6.18 -11.01
N SER A 53 7.32 6.44 -9.69
CA SER A 53 6.86 5.44 -8.73
C SER A 53 6.38 6.04 -7.41
N VAL A 54 5.55 5.27 -6.71
CA VAL A 54 5.21 5.49 -5.31
C VAL A 54 5.85 4.35 -4.51
N SER A 55 6.58 4.69 -3.46
CA SER A 55 7.13 3.72 -2.51
C SER A 55 6.32 3.73 -1.22
N TYR A 56 6.06 2.56 -0.68
CA TYR A 56 5.30 2.35 0.55
C TYR A 56 5.93 1.23 1.38
N VAL A 57 5.63 1.23 2.67
CA VAL A 57 6.03 0.16 3.58
C VAL A 57 4.85 -0.79 3.77
N ASP A 58 5.10 -2.08 3.61
CA ASP A 58 4.15 -3.16 3.78
C ASP A 58 4.74 -4.21 4.73
N THR A 59 4.18 -4.31 5.94
CA THR A 59 4.62 -5.25 6.96
C THR A 59 3.98 -6.63 6.84
N SER A 60 3.14 -6.87 5.83
CA SER A 60 2.58 -8.20 5.57
C SER A 60 3.62 -9.18 4.99
N ASP A 61 4.69 -8.65 4.39
CA ASP A 61 5.80 -9.44 3.83
C ASP A 61 7.08 -9.19 4.63
N GLU A 62 7.39 -10.12 5.54
CA GLU A 62 8.57 -10.07 6.42
C GLU A 62 9.91 -10.05 5.65
N SER A 63 9.92 -10.49 4.38
CA SER A 63 11.14 -10.54 3.57
C SER A 63 11.45 -9.21 2.89
N GLN A 64 10.42 -8.43 2.53
CA GLN A 64 10.57 -7.16 1.82
C GLN A 64 9.50 -6.14 2.21
N TYR A 65 9.80 -5.37 3.25
CA TYR A 65 8.93 -4.31 3.74
C TYR A 65 8.75 -3.15 2.77
N LYS A 66 9.77 -2.80 1.98
CA LYS A 66 9.68 -1.68 1.03
C LYS A 66 9.11 -2.18 -0.29
N LYS A 67 7.93 -1.66 -0.65
CA LYS A 67 7.26 -1.94 -1.91
C LYS A 67 7.27 -0.71 -2.81
N HIS A 68 7.26 -0.98 -4.11
CA HIS A 68 7.21 0.05 -5.14
C HIS A 68 6.01 -0.19 -6.06
N LEU A 69 5.33 0.88 -6.43
CA LEU A 69 4.27 0.91 -7.43
C LEU A 69 4.68 1.89 -8.52
N SER A 70 4.85 1.41 -9.75
CA SER A 70 5.16 2.27 -10.90
C SER A 70 4.00 3.22 -11.20
N ILE A 71 4.35 4.43 -11.63
CA ILE A 71 3.41 5.44 -12.13
C ILE A 71 3.90 5.87 -13.53
N PRO A 72 3.10 5.65 -14.60
CA PRO A 72 1.79 5.01 -14.58
C PRO A 72 1.85 3.52 -14.20
N PRO A 73 0.79 2.97 -13.57
CA PRO A 73 0.72 1.55 -13.27
C PRO A 73 0.78 0.69 -14.52
N THR A 74 1.27 -0.54 -14.38
CA THR A 74 1.36 -1.47 -15.50
C THR A 74 -0.02 -2.02 -15.89
N THR A 75 -0.15 -2.56 -17.10
CA THR A 75 -1.36 -3.29 -17.52
C THR A 75 -1.70 -4.44 -16.58
N TRP A 76 -0.68 -5.06 -15.97
CA TRP A 76 -0.89 -6.15 -15.00
C TRP A 76 -1.49 -5.63 -13.69
N ASP A 77 -1.10 -4.43 -13.26
CA ASP A 77 -1.70 -3.77 -12.10
C ASP A 77 -3.16 -3.42 -12.33
N TRP A 78 -3.49 -3.02 -13.56
CA TRP A 78 -4.87 -2.75 -13.97
C TRP A 78 -5.75 -3.98 -13.92
N ILE A 79 -5.23 -5.13 -14.35
CA ILE A 79 -5.93 -6.42 -14.27
C ILE A 79 -6.11 -6.82 -12.80
N ARG A 80 -5.03 -6.80 -12.02
CA ARG A 80 -5.05 -7.16 -10.59
C ARG A 80 -6.03 -6.31 -9.80
N ALA A 81 -6.11 -5.01 -10.08
CA ALA A 81 -7.01 -4.09 -9.37
C ALA A 81 -8.51 -4.43 -9.51
N ARG A 82 -8.88 -5.30 -10.47
CA ARG A 82 -10.26 -5.74 -10.74
C ARG A 82 -10.55 -7.15 -10.24
N LEU A 83 -9.54 -7.87 -9.74
CA LEU A 83 -9.71 -9.20 -9.19
C LEU A 83 -9.93 -9.11 -7.67
N PRO A 84 -10.89 -9.86 -7.10
CA PRO A 84 -11.19 -9.81 -5.66
C PRO A 84 -10.20 -10.60 -4.78
N LEU A 85 -9.13 -11.15 -5.36
CA LEU A 85 -8.24 -12.13 -4.71
C LEU A 85 -6.86 -11.57 -4.33
N PHE A 86 -6.61 -10.27 -4.50
CA PHE A 86 -5.33 -9.63 -4.24
C PHE A 86 -5.49 -8.26 -3.60
#